data_AF-A0A085BA76-F1
#
_entry.id   AF-A0A085BA76-F1
#
_cell.length_a   1.000
_cell.length_b   1.000
_cell.length_c   1.000
_cell.angle_alpha   90.00
_cell.angle_beta   90.00
_cell.angle_gamma   90.00
#
_symmetry.space_group_name_H-M   'P 1'
#
loop_
_entity.id
_entity.type
_entity.pdbx_description
1 polymer ?
#
loop_
_entity_poly.entity_id
_entity_poly.type
_entity_poly.pdbx_seq_one_letter_code
_entity_poly.pdbx_strand_id
1 'polypeptide(L)'
;MEVTELRIGNNVLHNGKIKTINAIEKFAVNFEKEDPELTLNYSDEIEPILISEEWLLKFGFMRLPWGLVKGSLLFKDQNHECKVLTLEVGNGFRTTVTYIHQLQNLYFTLAGEELCTQ
;
A
#
# COMPACT_ATOMS: atom_id res chain seq x y z
N MET A 1 6.64 -6.17 9.59
CA MET A 1 5.89 -4.92 9.35
C MET A 1 5.95 -4.12 10.62
N GLU A 2 6.36 -2.85 10.58
CA GLU A 2 6.28 -1.97 11.75
C GLU A 2 4.85 -1.43 11.82
N VAL A 3 4.12 -1.71 12.92
CA VAL A 3 2.70 -1.33 13.08
C VAL A 3 2.51 0.20 12.97
N THR A 4 3.55 0.97 13.29
CA THR A 4 3.58 2.44 13.19
C THR A 4 3.50 2.97 11.76
N GLU A 5 3.73 2.13 10.74
CA GLU A 5 3.61 2.51 9.33
C GLU A 5 2.16 2.41 8.81
N LEU A 6 1.23 1.82 9.56
CA LEU A 6 -0.15 1.66 9.12
C LEU A 6 -1.00 2.91 9.36
N ARG A 7 -1.90 3.19 8.43
CA ARG A 7 -2.95 4.21 8.54
C ARG A 7 -4.30 3.70 8.03
N ILE A 8 -5.35 4.45 8.36
CA ILE A 8 -6.67 4.30 7.74
C ILE A 8 -6.51 4.40 6.21
N GLY A 9 -7.15 3.48 5.48
CA GLY A 9 -7.06 3.31 4.04
C GLY A 9 -6.02 2.28 3.57
N ASN A 10 -5.18 1.74 4.47
CA ASN A 10 -4.20 0.72 4.07
C ASN A 10 -4.83 -0.66 3.88
N ASN A 11 -4.40 -1.36 2.82
CA ASN A 11 -4.71 -2.76 2.55
C ASN A 11 -3.66 -3.65 3.19
N VAL A 12 -4.12 -4.60 3.99
CA VAL A 12 -3.29 -5.58 4.70
C VAL A 12 -3.86 -6.99 4.52
N LEU A 13 -3.03 -8.00 4.75
CA LEU A 13 -3.47 -9.39 4.79
C LEU A 13 -3.75 -9.76 6.25
N HIS A 14 -4.92 -10.32 6.51
CA HIS A 14 -5.31 -10.80 7.83
C HIS A 14 -6.01 -12.16 7.68
N ASN A 15 -5.46 -13.19 8.31
CA ASN A 15 -5.93 -14.58 8.19
C ASN A 15 -6.15 -15.02 6.72
N GLY A 16 -5.18 -14.67 5.85
CA GLY A 16 -5.22 -15.01 4.42
C GLY A 16 -6.23 -14.21 3.59
N LYS A 17 -6.90 -13.20 4.16
CA LYS A 17 -7.85 -12.33 3.47
C LYS A 17 -7.33 -10.89 3.42
N ILE A 18 -7.52 -10.24 2.27
CA ILE A 18 -7.22 -8.81 2.13
C ILE A 18 -8.29 -8.02 2.88
N LYS A 19 -7.85 -7.08 3.72
CA LYS A 19 -8.73 -6.18 4.47
C LYS A 19 -8.20 -4.75 4.42
N THR A 20 -9.11 -3.78 4.42
CA THR A 20 -8.80 -2.34 4.43
C THR A 20 -9.00 -1.79 5.83
N ILE A 21 -7.99 -1.08 6.36
CA ILE A 21 -8.05 -0.46 7.68
C ILE A 21 -8.99 0.74 7.65
N ASN A 22 -10.00 0.74 8.51
CA ASN A 22 -10.99 1.81 8.64
C ASN A 22 -10.93 2.56 9.97
N ALA A 23 -10.36 1.96 11.01
CA ALA A 23 -10.03 2.65 12.25
C ALA A 23 -8.78 2.04 12.89
N ILE A 24 -8.01 2.87 13.60
CA ILE A 24 -6.88 2.46 14.41
C ILE A 24 -7.12 3.00 15.82
N GLU A 25 -7.24 2.10 16.78
CA GLU A 25 -7.35 2.41 18.20
C GLU A 25 -6.06 2.03 18.91
N LYS A 26 -5.89 2.49 20.15
CA LYS A 26 -4.68 2.30 20.96
C LYS A 26 -4.24 0.84 21.09
N PHE A 27 -5.15 -0.13 20.89
CA PHE A 27 -4.87 -1.57 20.95
C PHE A 27 -5.48 -2.39 19.80
N ALA A 28 -6.09 -1.74 18.80
CA ALA A 28 -6.93 -2.45 17.82
C ALA A 28 -6.92 -1.81 16.42
N VAL A 29 -7.22 -2.62 15.41
CA VAL A 29 -7.40 -2.21 14.01
C VAL A 29 -8.75 -2.74 13.55
N ASN A 30 -9.62 -1.85 13.04
CA ASN A 30 -10.93 -2.22 12.51
C ASN A 30 -10.92 -2.21 10.98
N PHE A 31 -11.63 -3.14 10.34
CA PHE A 31 -11.66 -3.28 8.88
C PHE A 31 -13.00 -2.85 8.26
N GLU A 32 -12.95 -2.52 6.96
CA GLU A 32 -14.15 -2.13 6.22
C GLU A 32 -15.17 -3.29 6.08
N LYS A 33 -16.43 -2.95 6.41
CA LYS A 33 -17.71 -3.69 6.24
C LYS A 33 -17.59 -5.15 5.78
N GLU A 34 -17.51 -6.04 6.76
CA GLU A 34 -18.15 -7.37 6.67
C GLU A 34 -18.57 -7.91 8.04
N ASP A 35 -18.16 -7.30 9.16
CA ASP A 35 -18.67 -7.69 10.47
C ASP A 35 -18.50 -6.54 11.49
N PRO A 36 -19.59 -5.93 12.01
CA PRO A 36 -19.53 -4.88 13.03
C PRO A 36 -18.92 -5.34 14.36
N GLU A 37 -18.74 -6.65 14.57
CA GLU A 37 -18.20 -7.22 15.80
C GLU A 37 -16.70 -7.59 15.72
N LEU A 38 -16.05 -7.44 14.55
CA LEU A 38 -14.62 -7.76 14.41
C LEU A 38 -13.73 -6.59 14.87
N THR A 39 -13.59 -6.45 16.19
CA THR A 39 -12.51 -5.67 16.80
C THR A 39 -11.29 -6.58 16.91
N LEU A 40 -10.24 -6.34 16.12
CA LEU A 40 -9.02 -7.13 16.20
C LEU A 40 -8.10 -6.54 17.24
N ASN A 41 -7.65 -7.38 18.17
CA ASN A 41 -6.60 -6.98 19.10
C ASN A 41 -5.25 -7.05 18.38
N TYR A 42 -4.26 -6.25 18.78
CA TYR A 42 -2.90 -6.32 18.21
C TYR A 42 -2.24 -7.71 18.25
N SER A 43 -2.82 -8.68 18.95
CA SER A 43 -2.39 -10.09 18.94
C SER A 43 -2.73 -10.83 17.64
N ASP A 44 -3.60 -10.29 16.80
CA ASP A 44 -3.96 -10.89 15.52
C ASP A 44 -2.89 -10.62 14.45
N GLU A 45 -2.46 -11.65 13.72
CA GLU A 45 -1.39 -11.55 12.74
C GLU A 45 -1.84 -10.70 11.52
N ILE A 46 -1.44 -9.43 11.52
CA ILE A 46 -1.56 -8.56 10.35
C ILE A 46 -0.26 -8.68 9.53
N GLU A 47 -0.41 -9.16 8.30
CA GLU A 47 0.70 -9.37 7.38
C GLU A 47 0.73 -8.28 6.30
N PRO A 48 1.93 -7.81 5.93
CA PRO A 48 2.07 -6.86 4.83
C PRO A 48 1.84 -7.56 3.48
N ILE A 49 1.10 -6.92 2.59
CA ILE A 49 0.92 -7.40 1.21
C ILE A 49 2.12 -6.93 0.38
N LEU A 50 2.84 -7.87 -0.24
CA LEU A 50 3.89 -7.55 -1.21
C LEU A 50 3.31 -6.84 -2.43
N ILE A 51 4.06 -5.89 -2.97
CA ILE A 51 3.70 -5.35 -4.28
C ILE A 51 3.78 -6.45 -5.36
N SER A 52 2.89 -6.35 -6.33
CA SER A 52 2.88 -7.18 -7.53
C SER A 52 2.40 -6.36 -8.71
N GLU A 53 2.70 -6.80 -9.93
CA GLU A 53 2.22 -6.13 -11.13
C GLU A 53 0.68 -6.08 -11.16
N GLU A 54 0.01 -7.16 -10.76
CA GLU A 54 -1.45 -7.24 -10.68
C GLU A 54 -2.05 -6.12 -9.79
N TRP A 55 -1.46 -5.90 -8.61
CA TRP A 55 -1.90 -4.83 -7.73
C TRP A 55 -1.70 -3.45 -8.34
N LEU A 56 -0.55 -3.22 -8.96
CA LEU A 56 -0.21 -1.94 -9.57
C LEU A 56 -1.17 -1.63 -10.74
N LEU A 57 -1.50 -2.62 -11.55
CA LEU A 57 -2.50 -2.49 -12.62
C LEU A 57 -3.90 -2.22 -12.06
N LYS A 58 -4.32 -2.91 -11.00
CA LYS A 58 -5.60 -2.65 -10.30
C LYS A 58 -5.67 -1.23 -9.74
N PHE A 59 -4.55 -0.66 -9.32
CA PHE A 59 -4.47 0.74 -8.89
C PHE A 59 -4.40 1.75 -10.05
N GLY A 60 -4.46 1.28 -11.30
CA GLY A 60 -4.40 2.12 -12.49
C GLY A 60 -3.02 2.66 -12.83
N PHE A 61 -1.94 1.97 -12.40
CA PHE A 61 -0.61 2.25 -12.93
C PHE A 61 -0.47 1.69 -14.34
N MET A 62 0.23 2.43 -15.20
CA MET A 62 0.60 1.98 -16.54
C MET A 62 2.05 1.51 -16.54
N ARG A 63 2.28 0.34 -17.13
CA ARG A 63 3.62 -0.21 -17.35
C ARG A 63 4.23 0.41 -18.61
N LEU A 64 5.39 1.03 -18.46
CA LEU A 64 6.20 1.58 -19.54
C LEU A 64 7.61 0.93 -19.52
N PRO A 65 8.38 1.03 -20.61
CA PRO A 65 9.72 0.44 -20.67
C PRO A 65 10.67 0.92 -19.57
N TRP A 66 10.45 2.12 -19.02
CA TRP A 66 11.28 2.73 -17.98
C TRP A 66 10.69 2.66 -16.56
N GLY A 67 9.53 2.00 -16.38
CA GLY A 67 8.92 1.82 -15.06
C GLY A 67 7.40 1.83 -15.05
N LEU A 68 6.82 2.11 -13.88
CA LEU A 68 5.38 2.21 -13.66
C LEU A 68 4.97 3.65 -13.42
N VAL A 69 3.92 4.09 -14.11
CA VAL A 69 3.46 5.49 -14.09
C VAL A 69 2.01 5.60 -13.66
N LYS A 70 1.71 6.55 -12.77
CA LYS A 70 0.34 6.97 -12.44
C LYS A 70 0.32 8.49 -12.25
N GLY A 71 -0.39 9.20 -13.12
CA GLY A 71 -0.35 10.66 -13.15
C GLY A 71 1.08 11.17 -13.38
N SER A 72 1.58 12.02 -12.47
CA SER A 72 2.97 12.53 -12.49
C SER A 72 3.98 11.65 -11.75
N LEU A 73 3.55 10.54 -11.15
CA LEU A 73 4.43 9.64 -10.40
C LEU A 73 5.07 8.61 -11.34
N LEU A 74 6.39 8.46 -11.24
CA LEU A 74 7.17 7.42 -11.91
C LEU A 74 7.91 6.58 -10.88
N PHE A 75 7.63 5.28 -10.89
CA PHE A 75 8.32 4.29 -10.10
C PHE A 75 9.24 3.46 -11.00
N LYS A 76 10.55 3.50 -10.72
CA LYS A 76 11.53 2.63 -11.38
C LYS A 76 11.40 1.21 -10.83
N ASP A 77 11.33 0.24 -11.73
CA ASP A 77 11.36 -1.19 -11.42
C ASP A 77 12.62 -1.79 -12.07
N GLN A 78 13.70 -1.94 -11.29
CA GLN A 78 15.02 -2.24 -11.82
C GLN A 78 15.11 -3.61 -12.51
N ASN A 79 14.33 -4.59 -12.05
CA ASN A 79 14.38 -5.97 -12.54
C ASN A 79 13.14 -6.38 -13.33
N HIS A 80 12.21 -5.44 -13.55
CA HIS A 80 10.90 -5.71 -14.13
C HIS A 80 10.04 -6.74 -13.38
N GLU A 81 10.34 -7.00 -12.09
CA GLU A 81 9.68 -8.02 -11.28
C GLU A 81 8.54 -7.48 -10.41
N CYS A 82 8.38 -6.16 -10.31
CA CYS A 82 7.42 -5.51 -9.42
C CYS A 82 7.52 -5.96 -7.95
N LYS A 83 8.74 -6.24 -7.46
CA LYS A 83 9.00 -6.64 -6.05
C LYS A 83 9.51 -5.48 -5.18
N VAL A 84 10.30 -4.60 -5.78
CA VAL A 84 10.80 -3.38 -5.14
C VAL A 84 10.75 -2.26 -6.17
N LEU A 85 9.99 -1.22 -5.87
CA LEU A 85 9.91 -0.03 -6.69
C LEU A 85 10.74 1.09 -6.07
N THR A 86 11.36 1.92 -6.90
CA THR A 86 12.04 3.14 -6.44
C THR A 86 11.28 4.37 -6.96
N LEU A 87 10.82 5.22 -6.05
CA LEU A 87 10.38 6.57 -6.38
C LEU A 87 11.56 7.53 -6.20
N GLU A 88 11.78 8.38 -7.20
CA GLU A 88 12.77 9.45 -7.15
C GLU A 88 12.09 10.74 -7.56
N VAL A 89 12.15 11.77 -6.71
CA VAL A 89 11.53 13.08 -6.95
C VAL A 89 12.60 14.17 -6.84
N GLY A 90 12.71 14.97 -7.89
CA GLY A 90 13.70 16.05 -7.97
C GLY A 90 15.14 15.53 -7.89
N ASN A 91 16.02 16.34 -7.28
CA ASN A 91 17.46 16.08 -7.24
C ASN A 91 17.94 15.47 -5.90
N GLY A 92 17.07 14.81 -5.13
CA GLY A 92 17.54 14.27 -3.84
C GLY A 92 16.58 13.41 -3.03
N PHE A 93 15.27 13.41 -3.33
CA PHE A 93 14.36 12.51 -2.63
C PHE A 93 14.31 11.17 -3.35
N ARG A 94 14.71 10.09 -2.65
CA ARG A 94 14.63 8.72 -3.15
C ARG A 94 14.09 7.83 -2.04
N THR A 95 13.06 7.04 -2.37
CA THR A 95 12.51 6.03 -1.46
C THR A 95 12.19 4.74 -2.22
N THR A 96 12.18 3.63 -1.49
CA THR A 96 11.85 2.31 -2.02
C THR A 96 10.55 1.80 -1.43
N VAL A 97 9.76 1.10 -2.24
CA VAL A 97 8.45 0.56 -1.88
C VAL A 97 8.44 -0.93 -2.17
N THR A 98 8.17 -1.74 -1.14
CA THR A 98 8.12 -3.21 -1.22
C THR A 98 6.75 -3.76 -0.87
N TYR A 99 5.93 -2.97 -0.15
CA TYR A 99 4.61 -3.37 0.30
C TYR A 99 3.52 -2.41 -0.15
N ILE A 100 2.30 -2.92 -0.28
CA ILE A 100 1.13 -2.16 -0.72
C ILE A 100 0.83 -0.98 0.21
N HIS A 101 0.89 -1.17 1.54
CA HIS A 101 0.64 -0.08 2.50
C HIS A 101 1.64 1.08 2.33
N GLN A 102 2.91 0.79 2.05
CA GLN A 102 3.92 1.82 1.77
C GLN A 102 3.58 2.62 0.51
N LEU A 103 3.12 1.93 -0.55
CA LEU A 103 2.66 2.58 -1.78
C LEU A 103 1.46 3.49 -1.52
N GLN A 104 0.47 3.00 -0.77
CA GLN A 104 -0.74 3.75 -0.42
C GLN A 104 -0.44 4.97 0.45
N ASN A 105 0.50 4.86 1.39
CA ASN A 105 0.95 5.98 2.22
C ASN A 105 1.66 7.05 1.41
N LEU A 106 2.56 6.62 0.53
CA LEU A 106 3.30 7.52 -0.33
C LEU A 106 2.38 8.22 -1.32
N TYR A 107 1.45 7.48 -1.95
CA TYR A 107 0.48 8.06 -2.88
C TYR A 107 -0.41 9.09 -2.20
N PHE A 108 -0.98 8.78 -1.02
CA PHE A 108 -1.80 9.72 -0.27
C PHE A 108 -1.03 10.98 0.13
N THR A 109 0.22 10.83 0.57
CA THR A 109 1.08 11.97 0.92
C THR A 109 1.34 12.89 -0.27
N LEU A 110 1.48 12.33 -1.48
CA LEU A 110 1.83 13.09 -2.68
C LEU A 110 0.63 13.63 -3.45
N ALA A 111 -0.46 12.85 -3.52
CA ALA A 111 -1.65 13.16 -4.32
C ALA A 111 -2.80 13.76 -3.49
N GLY A 112 -2.79 13.56 -2.16
CA GLY A 112 -3.87 14.01 -1.27
C GLY A 112 -5.15 13.18 -1.34
N GLU A 113 -5.14 12.04 -2.05
CA GLU A 113 -6.27 11.15 -2.22
C GLU A 113 -5.87 9.68 -1.95
N GLU A 114 -6.84 8.84 -1.61
CA GLU A 114 -6.59 7.42 -1.33
C GLU A 114 -6.27 6.63 -2.61
N LEU A 115 -5.29 5.71 -2.50
CA LEU A 115 -5.00 4.77 -3.57
C LEU A 115 -5.90 3.54 -3.44
N CYS A 116 -7.06 3.61 -4.09
CA CYS A 116 -8.04 2.52 -4.16
C CYS A 116 -7.89 1.73 -5.46
N THR A 117 -8.25 0.45 -5.43
CA THR A 117 -8.37 -0.37 -6.64
C THR A 117 -9.51 0.16 -7.51
N GLN A 118 -9.29 0.23 -8.82
CA GLN A 118 -10.29 0.63 -9.81
C GLN A 118 -11.17 -0.54 -10.25
#